data_AF-A0A1N6XP99-F1
#
_entry.id   AF-A0A1N6XP99-F1
#
_cell.length_a   1.000
_cell.length_b   1.000
_cell.length_c   1.000
_cell.angle_alpha   90.00
_cell.angle_beta   90.00
_cell.angle_gamma   90.00
#
_symmetry.space_group_name_H-M   'P 1'
#
loop_
_entity.id
_entity.type
_entity.pdbx_description
1 polymer ?
#
loop_
_entity_poly.entity_id
_entity_poly.type
_entity_poly.pdbx_seq_one_letter_code
_entity_poly.pdbx_strand_id
1 'polypeptide(L)'
;MKRLFQQIRLRLFPPIGRTAALAIARQRCASEPDLFCIYRRLPANVHIYRQPEEPCWFISAPWNDGSDGLILRSSRLLLISKQTGEVLYDGSANDEG
;
A
#
# COMPACT_ATOMS: atom_id res chain seq x y z
N MET A 1 -2.33 20.89 -20.40
CA MET A 1 -0.99 20.93 -19.77
C MET A 1 -0.66 19.74 -18.86
N LYS A 2 -1.60 19.15 -18.10
CA LYS A 2 -1.31 18.05 -17.14
C LYS A 2 -0.69 16.77 -17.74
N ARG A 3 -1.02 16.41 -18.99
CA ARG A 3 -0.57 15.16 -19.63
C ARG A 3 0.92 15.13 -19.98
N LEU A 4 1.51 16.27 -20.39
CA LEU A 4 2.91 16.32 -20.80
C LEU A 4 3.85 16.16 -19.58
N PHE A 5 3.52 16.81 -18.46
CA PHE A 5 4.24 16.66 -17.20
C PHE A 5 4.17 15.23 -16.65
N GLN A 6 3.00 14.57 -16.75
CA GLN A 6 2.88 13.16 -16.40
C GLN A 6 3.75 12.27 -17.30
N GLN A 7 3.73 12.49 -18.62
CA GLN A 7 4.54 11.70 -19.56
C GLN A 7 6.05 11.89 -19.33
N ILE A 8 6.50 13.10 -19.00
CA ILE A 8 7.91 13.37 -18.70
C ILE A 8 8.31 12.71 -17.37
N ARG A 9 7.48 12.83 -16.31
CA ARG A 9 7.74 12.17 -15.02
C ARG A 9 7.82 10.65 -15.16
N LEU A 10 6.94 10.02 -15.94
CA LEU A 10 6.95 8.58 -16.19
C LEU A 10 8.20 8.07 -16.92
N ARG A 11 8.85 8.94 -17.72
CA ARG A 11 10.10 8.59 -18.42
C ARG A 11 11.33 8.76 -17.53
N LEU A 12 11.33 9.77 -16.67
CA LEU A 12 12.46 10.08 -15.77
C LEU A 12 12.44 9.21 -14.51
N PHE A 13 11.26 8.83 -14.04
CA PHE A 13 11.06 7.97 -12.88
C PHE A 13 10.08 6.86 -13.29
N PRO A 14 10.58 5.71 -13.77
CA PRO A 14 9.71 4.60 -14.10
C PRO A 14 8.89 4.25 -12.85
N PRO A 15 7.56 4.07 -13.00
CA PRO A 15 6.71 3.82 -11.85
C PRO A 15 7.16 2.54 -11.14
N ILE A 16 7.11 2.59 -9.81
CA ILE A 16 7.55 1.49 -8.96
C ILE A 16 6.74 0.24 -9.29
N GLY A 17 7.47 -0.84 -9.58
CA GLY A 17 6.89 -2.15 -9.84
C GLY A 17 6.43 -2.86 -8.57
N ARG A 18 5.64 -3.92 -8.75
CA ARG A 18 5.11 -4.75 -7.65
C ARG A 18 6.20 -5.22 -6.67
N THR A 19 7.33 -5.70 -7.19
CA THR A 19 8.43 -6.25 -6.38
C THR A 19 9.07 -5.17 -5.50
N ALA A 20 9.28 -3.98 -6.03
CA ALA A 20 9.85 -2.87 -5.26
C ALA A 20 8.87 -2.35 -4.20
N ALA A 21 7.57 -2.28 -4.51
CA ALA A 21 6.56 -1.95 -3.52
C ALA A 21 6.50 -2.97 -2.37
N LEU A 22 6.61 -4.27 -2.67
CA LEU A 22 6.71 -5.31 -1.64
C LEU A 22 7.99 -5.18 -0.80
N ALA A 23 9.12 -4.83 -1.41
CA ALA A 23 10.36 -4.59 -0.66
C ALA A 23 10.22 -3.44 0.35
N ILE A 24 9.58 -2.34 -0.05
CA ILE A 24 9.28 -1.20 0.84
C ILE A 24 8.34 -1.63 1.98
N ALA A 25 7.27 -2.38 1.66
CA ALA A 25 6.35 -2.88 2.67
C ALA A 25 7.05 -3.80 3.70
N ARG A 26 7.94 -4.68 3.24
CA ARG A 26 8.75 -5.56 4.12
C ARG A 26 9.62 -4.76 5.08
N GLN A 27 10.34 -3.77 4.55
CA GLN A 27 11.17 -2.87 5.37
C GLN A 27 10.34 -2.14 6.42
N ARG A 28 9.07 -1.83 6.11
CA ARG A 28 8.17 -1.10 6.99
C ARG A 28 7.52 -1.94 8.08
N CYS A 29 7.16 -3.19 7.79
CA CYS A 29 6.38 -4.04 8.69
C CYS A 29 7.24 -5.00 9.54
N ALA A 30 8.47 -5.30 9.12
CA ALA A 30 9.32 -6.32 9.75
C ALA A 30 8.60 -7.68 9.90
N SER A 31 7.79 -8.05 8.90
CA SER A 31 7.00 -9.28 8.86
C SER A 31 7.40 -10.17 7.70
N GLU A 32 7.10 -11.47 7.81
CA GLU A 32 7.37 -12.45 6.76
C GLU A 32 6.61 -12.12 5.47
N PRO A 33 7.28 -12.22 4.30
CA PRO A 33 6.76 -11.75 3.02
C PRO A 33 5.54 -12.50 2.50
N ASP A 34 5.29 -13.71 2.99
CA ASP A 34 4.21 -14.58 2.51
C ASP A 34 2.84 -14.16 3.04
N LEU A 35 2.80 -13.25 4.03
CA LEU A 35 1.58 -12.73 4.63
C LEU A 35 1.06 -11.45 3.93
N PHE A 36 1.79 -10.93 2.95
CA PHE A 36 1.41 -9.69 2.26
C PHE A 36 0.51 -9.96 1.05
N CYS A 37 -0.64 -9.29 1.01
CA CYS A 37 -1.50 -9.27 -0.16
C CYS A 37 -1.40 -7.91 -0.87
N ILE A 38 -0.98 -7.91 -2.14
CA ILE A 38 -0.78 -6.69 -2.93
C ILE A 38 -1.83 -6.55 -4.04
N TYR A 39 -2.47 -5.38 -4.09
CA TYR A 39 -3.54 -5.05 -5.01
C TYR A 39 -3.19 -3.84 -5.88
N ARG A 40 -3.68 -3.85 -7.12
CA ARG A 40 -3.52 -2.73 -8.07
C ARG A 40 -4.52 -1.60 -7.86
N ARG A 41 -5.64 -1.91 -7.21
CA ARG A 41 -6.77 -1.03 -6.87
C ARG A 41 -7.13 -1.29 -5.41
N LEU A 42 -7.75 -0.32 -4.75
CA LEU A 42 -8.25 -0.50 -3.40
C LEU A 42 -9.28 -1.64 -3.38
N PRO A 43 -9.16 -2.64 -2.50
CA PRO A 43 -10.19 -3.67 -2.32
C PRO A 43 -11.54 -3.05 -1.91
N ALA A 44 -12.64 -3.66 -2.32
CA ALA A 44 -13.98 -3.08 -2.16
C ALA A 44 -14.44 -2.97 -0.69
N ASN A 45 -13.91 -3.83 0.18
CA ASN A 45 -14.21 -3.90 1.61
C ASN A 45 -13.30 -3.02 2.48
N VAL A 46 -12.45 -2.20 1.87
CA VAL A 46 -11.46 -1.39 2.58
C VAL A 46 -11.87 0.08 2.53
N HIS A 47 -11.93 0.70 3.70
CA HIS A 47 -12.33 2.09 3.86
C HIS A 47 -11.19 2.91 4.44
N ILE A 48 -10.54 3.71 3.59
CA ILE A 48 -9.50 4.66 4.03
C ILE A 48 -9.98 6.10 3.88
N TYR A 49 -9.82 6.87 4.96
CA TYR A 49 -10.06 8.31 4.93
C TYR A 49 -8.92 9.02 4.19
N ARG A 50 -9.26 9.96 3.29
CA ARG A 50 -8.32 10.69 2.43
C ARG A 50 -7.50 9.78 1.51
N GLN A 51 -8.16 9.14 0.54
CA GLN A 51 -7.44 8.44 -0.53
C GLN A 51 -6.46 9.40 -1.23
N PRO A 52 -5.20 8.98 -1.42
CA PRO A 52 -4.24 9.79 -2.15
C PRO A 52 -4.70 9.98 -3.60
N GLU A 53 -4.49 11.19 -4.12
CA GLU A 53 -4.86 11.56 -5.50
C GLU A 53 -4.00 10.87 -6.56
N GLU A 54 -2.89 10.24 -6.14
CA GLU A 54 -1.96 9.56 -7.02
C GLU A 54 -2.09 8.02 -7.02
N PRO A 55 -1.72 7.36 -8.13
CA PRO A 55 -1.80 5.90 -8.22
C PRO A 55 -0.92 5.21 -7.19
N CYS A 56 -1.51 4.30 -6.40
CA CYS A 56 -0.81 3.54 -5.37
C CYS A 56 -0.82 2.04 -5.62
N TRP A 57 0.14 1.35 -5.01
CA TRP A 57 0.01 -0.04 -4.61
C TRP A 57 -0.69 -0.11 -3.26
N PHE A 58 -1.65 -1.02 -3.12
CA PHE A 58 -2.37 -1.26 -1.89
C PHE A 58 -1.88 -2.59 -1.35
N ILE A 59 -1.34 -2.59 -0.13
CA ILE A 59 -0.71 -3.77 0.45
C ILE A 59 -1.36 -4.04 1.79
N SER A 60 -2.09 -5.14 1.88
CA SER A 60 -2.54 -5.67 3.16
C SER A 60 -1.37 -6.43 3.81
N ALA A 61 -1.14 -6.17 5.09
CA ALA A 61 -0.07 -6.75 5.88
C ALA A 61 -0.59 -7.17 7.27
N PRO A 62 0.08 -8.13 7.92
CA PRO A 62 -0.17 -8.45 9.33
C PRO A 62 0.21 -7.29 10.25
N TRP A 63 -0.35 -7.28 11.47
CA TRP A 63 0.10 -6.39 12.52
C TRP A 63 1.23 -7.06 13.29
N ASN A 64 2.42 -6.44 13.30
CA ASN A 64 3.60 -7.01 13.94
C ASN A 64 3.62 -6.86 15.48
N ASP A 65 2.46 -6.99 16.13
CA ASP A 65 2.29 -6.86 17.58
C ASP A 65 1.97 -8.20 18.27
N GLY A 66 2.09 -9.31 17.53
CA GLY A 66 1.89 -10.66 18.05
C GLY A 66 0.43 -11.01 18.38
N SER A 67 -0.53 -10.14 18.03
CA SER A 67 -1.95 -10.30 18.35
C SER A 67 -2.79 -10.79 17.17
N ASP A 68 -2.15 -11.14 16.05
CA ASP A 68 -2.81 -11.68 14.85
C ASP A 68 -3.45 -13.04 15.20
N GLY A 69 -4.77 -13.04 15.40
CA GLY A 69 -5.57 -14.26 15.59
C GLY A 69 -6.40 -14.34 16.88
N LEU A 70 -6.18 -13.45 17.86
CA LEU A 70 -6.94 -13.46 19.13
C LEU A 70 -7.95 -12.31 19.26
N ILE A 71 -7.87 -11.30 18.39
CA ILE A 71 -8.70 -10.10 18.45
C ILE A 71 -9.32 -9.88 17.06
N LEU A 72 -10.64 -9.67 17.02
CA LEU A 72 -11.33 -9.17 15.83
C LEU A 72 -10.82 -7.75 15.58
N ARG A 73 -9.87 -7.61 14.66
CA ARG A 73 -9.24 -6.34 14.31
C ARG A 73 -9.15 -6.23 12.80
N SER A 74 -9.18 -4.99 12.35
CA SER A 74 -9.02 -4.60 10.97
C SER A 74 -7.61 -4.92 10.51
N SER A 75 -7.52 -5.39 9.27
CA SER A 75 -6.23 -5.66 8.62
C SER A 75 -5.40 -4.38 8.58
N ARG A 76 -4.06 -4.49 8.60
CA ARG A 76 -3.19 -3.35 8.30
C ARG A 76 -3.14 -3.16 6.78
N LEU A 77 -3.19 -1.92 6.35
CA LEU A 77 -3.07 -1.50 4.95
C LEU A 77 -1.94 -0.49 4.81
N LEU A 78 -1.09 -0.70 3.81
CA LEU A 78 -0.12 0.27 3.33
C LEU A 78 -0.51 0.75 1.93
N LEU A 79 -0.46 2.07 1.72
CA LEU A 79 -0.49 2.63 0.37
C LEU A 79 0.90 3.14 0.01
N ILE A 80 1.45 2.60 -1.07
CA ILE A 80 2.75 2.99 -1.58
C ILE A 80 2.57 3.66 -2.93
N SER A 81 3.06 4.89 -3.06
CA SER A 81 3.02 5.63 -4.32
C SER A 81 3.68 4.84 -5.44
N LYS A 82 2.97 4.66 -6.56
CA LYS A 82 3.58 4.11 -7.79
C LYS A 82 4.57 5.09 -8.41
N GLN A 83 4.52 6.37 -8.06
CA GLN A 83 5.41 7.38 -8.63
C GLN A 83 6.70 7.51 -7.82
N THR A 84 6.60 7.57 -6.49
CA THR A 84 7.73 7.92 -5.63
C THR A 84 8.21 6.77 -4.74
N GLY A 85 7.37 5.76 -4.50
CA GLY A 85 7.63 4.73 -3.49
C GLY A 85 7.41 5.18 -2.05
N GLU A 86 6.93 6.39 -1.85
CA GLU A 86 6.58 6.88 -0.53
C GLU A 86 5.38 6.11 0.03
N VAL A 87 5.43 5.82 1.33
CA VAL A 87 4.30 5.24 2.07
C VAL A 87 3.35 6.38 2.41
N LEU A 88 2.28 6.50 1.66
CA LEU A 88 1.26 7.55 1.82
C LEU A 88 0.23 7.20 2.90
N TYR A 89 0.11 5.93 3.22
CA TYR A 89 -0.77 5.43 4.27
C TYR A 89 -0.18 4.19 4.90
N ASP A 90 -0.33 4.07 6.21
CA ASP A 90 0.10 2.93 7.02
C ASP A 90 -0.82 2.86 8.25
N GLY A 91 -1.85 2.03 8.17
CA GLY A 91 -2.89 2.02 9.19
C GLY A 91 -3.97 0.96 8.97
N SER A 92 -5.10 1.11 9.65
CA SER A 92 -6.23 0.18 9.56
C SER A 92 -6.94 0.23 8.20
N ALA A 93 -7.25 -0.95 7.66
CA ALA A 93 -8.08 -1.11 6.48
C ALA A 93 -9.57 -0.78 6.73
N ASN A 94 -9.99 -0.67 8.00
CA ASN A 94 -11.38 -0.56 8.44
C ASN A 94 -12.29 -1.58 7.75
N ASP A 95 -11.80 -2.82 7.61
CA ASP A 95 -12.51 -3.98 7.05
C ASP A 95 -13.18 -4.84 8.14
N GLU A 96 -13.31 -4.29 9.36
CA GLU A 96 -14.15 -4.83 10.44
C GLU A 96 -15.62 -4.61 10.07
N GLY A 97 -16.29 -5.65 9.63
CA GLY A 97 -17.72 -5.67 9.29
C GLY A 97 -18.40 -6.90 9.86
#